data_AF-I3D535-F1
#
_entry.id   AF-I3D535-F1
#
_cell.length_a   1.000
_cell.length_b   1.000
_cell.length_c   1.000
_cell.angle_alpha   90.00
_cell.angle_beta   90.00
_cell.angle_gamma   90.00
#
_symmetry.space_group_name_H-M   'P 1'
#
loop_
_entity.id
_entity.type
_entity.pdbx_description
1 polymer ?
#
loop_
_entity_poly.entity_id
_entity_poly.type
_entity_poly.pdbx_seq_one_letter_code
_entity_poly.pdbx_strand_id
1 'polypeptide(L)'
;MIMTLAGIELRYLVDKISEQVQDYYISNIYGITKDSILFKLHHTEKSDLFMMISTFGVWLTKVKIDQMEPNRLLKRLRSDLLRLKLKK
;
A
#
# COMPACT_ATOMS: atom_id res chain seq x y z
N MET A 1 21.31 -9.97 -12.92
CA MET A 1 20.11 -10.44 -13.62
C MET A 1 18.92 -9.95 -12.81
N ILE A 2 18.06 -9.08 -13.35
CA ILE A 2 16.83 -8.67 -12.65
C ILE A 2 15.78 -9.75 -12.97
N MET A 3 15.38 -10.54 -11.98
CA MET A 3 14.19 -11.41 -12.11
C MET A 3 12.96 -10.53 -11.90
N THR A 4 12.32 -10.17 -13.00
CA THR A 4 11.02 -9.50 -12.98
C THR A 4 9.93 -10.49 -12.61
N LEU A 5 8.92 -10.04 -11.86
CA LEU A 5 7.75 -10.84 -11.53
C LEU A 5 7.06 -11.32 -12.82
N ALA A 6 6.88 -12.63 -12.98
CA ALA A 6 6.08 -13.18 -14.07
C ALA A 6 4.60 -12.82 -13.88
N GLY A 7 3.82 -12.79 -14.97
CA GLY A 7 2.41 -12.41 -14.91
C GLY A 7 1.57 -13.27 -13.94
N ILE A 8 1.90 -14.56 -13.82
CA ILE A 8 1.24 -15.48 -12.88
C ILE A 8 1.57 -15.16 -11.41
N GLU A 9 2.81 -14.78 -11.13
CA GLU A 9 3.26 -14.39 -9.80
C GLU A 9 2.63 -13.07 -9.39
N LEU A 10 2.48 -12.13 -10.34
CA LEU A 10 1.77 -10.86 -10.10
C LEU A 10 0.31 -11.10 -9.77
N ARG A 11 -0.36 -11.99 -10.51
CA ARG A 11 -1.75 -12.38 -10.21
C ARG A 11 -1.87 -12.94 -8.81
N TYR A 12 -0.99 -13.88 -8.44
CA TYR A 12 -1.01 -14.48 -7.11
C TYR A 12 -0.75 -13.44 -6.00
N LEU A 13 0.18 -12.52 -6.21
CA LEU A 13 0.47 -11.42 -5.28
C LEU A 13 -0.76 -10.52 -5.08
N VAL A 14 -1.39 -10.09 -6.18
CA VAL A 14 -2.58 -9.23 -6.15
C VAL A 14 -3.74 -9.95 -5.47
N ASP A 15 -3.97 -11.22 -5.77
CA ASP A 15 -5.02 -12.03 -5.14
C ASP A 15 -4.79 -12.13 -3.63
N LYS A 16 -3.56 -12.43 -3.19
CA LYS A 16 -3.21 -12.52 -1.76
C LYS A 16 -3.37 -11.20 -1.01
N ILE A 17 -2.91 -10.10 -1.61
CA ILE A 17 -3.06 -8.78 -1.01
C ILE A 17 -4.55 -8.43 -0.90
N SER A 18 -5.32 -8.66 -1.96
CA SER A 18 -6.76 -8.33 -2.01
C SER A 18 -7.56 -9.09 -0.95
N GLU A 19 -7.28 -10.38 -0.77
CA GLU A 19 -7.87 -11.20 0.30
C GLU A 19 -7.54 -10.66 1.69
N GLN A 20 -6.29 -10.24 1.93
CA GLN A 20 -5.82 -9.83 3.25
C GLN A 20 -6.33 -8.44 3.66
N VAL A 21 -6.46 -7.51 2.71
CA VAL A 21 -6.83 -6.11 2.98
C VAL A 21 -8.31 -5.82 2.75
N GLN A 22 -9.11 -6.83 2.42
CA GLN A 22 -10.54 -6.67 2.27
C GLN A 22 -11.15 -6.03 3.52
N ASP A 23 -12.05 -5.08 3.28
CA ASP A 23 -12.76 -4.32 4.30
C ASP A 23 -11.94 -3.34 5.15
N TYR A 24 -10.64 -3.24 4.91
CA TYR A 24 -9.83 -2.17 5.50
C TYR A 24 -10.16 -0.81 4.87
N TYR A 25 -10.01 0.26 5.66
CA TYR A 25 -10.09 1.63 5.21
C TYR A 25 -8.71 2.25 5.13
N ILE A 26 -8.50 3.15 4.16
CA ILE A 26 -7.28 3.96 4.10
C ILE A 26 -7.36 5.05 5.17
N SER A 27 -6.68 4.80 6.30
CA SER A 27 -6.66 5.73 7.45
C SER A 27 -5.61 6.83 7.30
N ASN A 28 -4.51 6.54 6.59
CA ASN A 28 -3.47 7.52 6.27
C ASN A 28 -2.68 7.09 5.03
N ILE A 29 -1.94 8.03 4.46
CA ILE A 29 -1.03 7.80 3.34
C ILE A 29 0.26 8.55 3.64
N TYR A 30 1.41 7.91 3.46
CA TYR A 30 2.72 8.50 3.67
C TYR A 30 3.51 8.43 2.36
N GLY A 31 4.21 9.51 2.00
CA GLY A 31 5.27 9.44 0.99
C GLY A 31 6.53 8.95 1.69
N ILE A 32 7.13 7.86 1.19
CA ILE A 32 8.36 7.31 1.78
C ILE A 32 9.58 7.82 1.01
N THR A 33 9.58 7.63 -0.31
CA THR A 33 10.52 8.25 -1.24
C THR A 33 9.76 9.02 -2.33
N LYS A 34 10.47 9.64 -3.28
CA LYS A 34 9.84 10.24 -4.46
C LYS A 34 8.99 9.24 -5.28
N ASP A 35 9.34 7.94 -5.22
CA ASP A 35 8.77 6.86 -6.02
C ASP A 35 8.02 5.80 -5.19
N SER A 36 7.81 6.04 -3.89
CA SER A 36 7.16 5.06 -3.01
C SER A 36 6.18 5.68 -2.01
N ILE A 37 5.10 4.95 -1.78
CA ILE A 37 3.94 5.39 -1.01
C ILE A 37 3.50 4.27 -0.07
N LEU A 38 3.31 4.62 1.20
CA LEU A 38 2.84 3.71 2.23
C LEU A 38 1.42 4.08 2.65
N PHE A 39 0.47 3.19 2.40
CA PHE A 39 -0.91 3.32 2.85
C PHE A 39 -1.04 2.71 4.24
N LYS A 40 -1.59 3.45 5.21
CA LYS A 40 -2.01 2.90 6.49
C LYS A 40 -3.45 2.43 6.38
N LEU A 41 -3.63 1.13 6.54
CA LEU A 41 -4.89 0.44 6.47
C LEU A 41 -5.40 0.18 7.88
N HIS A 42 -6.64 0.58 8.15
CA HIS A 42 -7.31 0.36 9.43
C HIS A 42 -8.53 -0.55 9.25
N HIS A 43 -8.74 -1.48 10.17
CA HIS A 43 -9.92 -2.33 10.26
C HIS A 43 -10.46 -2.27 11.69
N THR A 44 -11.77 -2.37 11.85
CA THR A 44 -12.43 -2.24 13.17
C THR A 44 -12.06 -3.38 14.13
N GLU A 45 -11.90 -4.59 13.60
CA GLU A 45 -11.66 -5.81 14.38
C GLU A 45 -10.24 -6.37 14.28
N LYS A 46 -9.43 -5.88 13.32
CA LYS A 46 -8.11 -6.43 13.02
C LYS A 46 -7.05 -5.36 13.24
N SER A 47 -5.82 -5.79 13.52
CA SER A 47 -4.71 -4.85 13.64
C SER A 47 -4.49 -4.07 12.34
N ASP A 48 -4.04 -2.83 12.50
CA ASP A 48 -3.60 -1.98 11.40
C ASP A 48 -2.52 -2.67 10.56
N LEU A 49 -2.57 -2.44 9.26
CA LEU A 49 -1.59 -2.90 8.29
C LEU A 49 -1.06 -1.71 7.50
N PHE A 50 0.13 -1.86 6.95
CA PHE A 50 0.66 -0.93 5.97
C PHE A 50 0.84 -1.62 4.64
N MET A 51 0.43 -0.96 3.56
CA MET A 51 0.69 -1.41 2.19
C MET A 51 1.68 -0.47 1.54
N MET A 52 2.83 -0.98 1.14
CA MET A 52 3.81 -0.23 0.36
C MET A 52 3.53 -0.44 -1.13
N ILE A 53 3.56 0.65 -1.89
CA ILE A 53 3.58 0.65 -3.35
C ILE A 53 4.81 1.43 -3.79
N SER A 54 5.66 0.80 -4.60
CA SER A 54 6.89 1.40 -5.13
C SER A 54 7.19 0.88 -6.53
N THR A 55 8.18 1.49 -7.20
CA THR A 55 8.73 0.99 -8.48
C THR A 55 9.37 -0.40 -8.37
N PHE A 56 9.72 -0.85 -7.16
CA PHE A 56 10.29 -2.18 -6.92
C PHE A 56 9.25 -3.25 -6.64
N GLY A 57 8.01 -2.86 -6.30
CA GLY A 57 6.93 -3.79 -6.00
C GLY A 57 5.93 -3.30 -4.97
N VAL A 58 5.05 -4.22 -4.58
CA VAL A 58 3.95 -4.00 -3.63
C VAL A 58 4.00 -5.09 -2.56
N TRP A 59 3.87 -4.70 -1.29
CA TRP A 59 3.81 -5.65 -0.18
C TRP A 59 3.06 -5.10 1.03
N LEU A 60 2.71 -6.00 1.95
CA LEU A 60 2.11 -5.68 3.24
C LEU A 60 3.16 -5.79 4.36
N THR A 61 3.08 -4.89 5.34
CA THR A 61 3.92 -4.91 6.53
C THR A 61 3.16 -4.42 7.76
N LYS A 62 3.59 -4.86 8.93
CA LYS A 62 3.10 -4.37 10.23
C LYS A 62 3.93 -3.20 10.78
N VAL A 63 5.06 -2.89 10.13
CA VAL A 63 6.00 -1.87 10.57
C VAL A 63 5.79 -0.60 9.74
N LYS A 64 5.64 0.53 10.42
CA LYS A 64 5.64 1.83 9.76
C LYS A 64 7.05 2.13 9.25
N ILE A 65 7.16 2.50 7.98
CA ILE A 65 8.40 2.99 7.38
C ILE A 65 8.38 4.50 7.47
N ASP A 66 9.51 5.09 7.88
CA ASP A 66 9.63 6.54 8.00
C ASP A 66 9.92 7.19 6.65
N GLN A 67 9.52 8.46 6.54
CA GLN A 67 9.72 9.24 5.34
C GLN A 67 11.21 9.56 5.16
N MET A 68 11.71 9.30 3.96
CA MET A 68 13.09 9.59 3.56
C MET A 68 13.16 10.77 2.60
N GLU A 69 12.17 10.92 1.70
CA GLU A 69 12.12 12.01 0.72
C GLU A 69 10.71 12.60 0.58
N PRO A 70 10.58 13.85 0.10
CA PRO A 70 9.28 14.42 -0.25
C PRO A 70 8.66 13.69 -1.45
N ASN A 71 7.36 13.39 -1.37
CA ASN A 71 6.60 12.80 -2.47
C ASN A 71 5.55 13.79 -3.00
N ARG A 72 5.65 14.16 -4.28
CA ARG A 72 4.78 15.18 -4.91
C ARG A 72 3.33 14.72 -5.06
N LEU A 73 3.08 13.41 -5.11
CA LEU A 73 1.74 12.83 -5.27
C LEU A 73 0.97 12.75 -3.94
N LEU A 74 1.66 12.87 -2.80
CA LEU A 74 1.10 12.65 -1.48
C LEU A 74 -0.14 13.50 -1.20
N LYS A 75 -0.09 14.79 -1.53
CA LYS A 75 -1.23 15.71 -1.31
C LYS A 75 -2.47 15.27 -2.09
N ARG A 76 -2.29 14.91 -3.36
CA ARG A 76 -3.37 14.49 -4.25
C ARG A 76 -3.99 13.17 -3.77
N LEU A 77 -3.15 12.18 -3.47
CA LEU A 77 -3.62 10.87 -3.01
C LEU A 77 -4.36 10.95 -1.68
N ARG A 78 -3.90 11.80 -0.75
CA ARG A 78 -4.64 12.02 0.51
C ARG A 78 -6.01 12.64 0.27
N SER A 79 -6.12 13.58 -0.66
CA SER A 79 -7.40 14.21 -1.02
C SER A 79 -8.39 13.19 -1.59
N ASP A 80 -7.90 12.28 -2.44
CA ASP A 80 -8.77 11.41 -3.22
C ASP A 80 -9.07 10.08 -2.52
N LEU A 81 -8.14 9.57 -1.70
CA LEU A 81 -8.17 8.17 -1.25
C LEU A 81 -8.37 7.98 0.26
N LEU A 82 -8.21 9.03 1.08
CA LEU A 82 -8.44 8.87 2.52
C LEU A 82 -9.88 8.44 2.80
N ARG A 83 -10.04 7.54 3.76
CA ARG A 83 -11.32 6.94 4.22
C ARG A 83 -12.01 6.06 3.19
N LEU A 84 -11.43 5.84 2.00
CA LEU A 84 -11.96 4.83 1.09
C LEU A 84 -11.80 3.44 1.69
N LYS A 85 -12.84 2.63 1.52
CA LYS A 85 -12.86 1.21 1.90
C LYS A 85 -12.33 0.37 0.74
N LEU A 86 -11.36 -0.50 1.02
CA LEU A 86 -10.86 -1.47 0.06
C LEU A 86 -11.89 -2.59 -0.11
N LYS A 87 -12.29 -2.80 -1.37
CA LYS A 87 -13.23 -3.84 -1.81
C LYS A 87 -12.58 -4.62 -2.95
N LYS A 88 -12.91 -5.90 -3.04
CA LYS A 88 -12.53 -6.76 -4.17
C LYS A 88 -13.41 -6.45 -5.38
#